data_AF-A0A1E5US32-F1
#
_entry.id   AF-A0A1E5US32-F1
#
_cell.length_a   1.000
_cell.length_b   1.000
_cell.length_c   1.000
_cell.angle_alpha   90.00
_cell.angle_beta   90.00
_cell.angle_gamma   90.00
#
_symmetry.space_group_name_H-M   'P 1'
#
loop_
_entity.id
_entity.type
_entity.pdbx_description
1 polymer ?
#
loop_
_entity_poly.entity_id
_entity_poly.type
_entity_poly.pdbx_seq_one_letter_code
_entity_poly.pdbx_strand_id
1 'polypeptide(L)'
;MAKAARTTRSLLFVSVLIPLLATLGADGVGGGSSRCPLVPSMTAQSACSAVSGTRHMRELCLRTLRSGAGAAVLPVTRHAATAVRGALDSYAATVAAATSLLDGGAVPADAEKAAFGDCMVGYGRARGAMSRVADDLAAGGCGDGAAGLKAGYTAGLRGMDGCRRGLLNYPASPLYARNLADRNMTLLAALLCSLVPAPPSA
;
A
#
# COMPACT_ATOMS: atom_id res chain seq x y z
N MET A 1 31.93 10.55 64.13
CA MET A 1 31.69 11.92 63.65
C MET A 1 30.21 12.13 63.41
N ALA A 2 29.78 13.38 63.37
CA ALA A 2 28.46 13.92 63.73
C ALA A 2 27.24 13.54 62.84
N LYS A 3 26.09 13.97 63.36
CA LYS A 3 24.67 13.75 63.04
C LYS A 3 24.11 14.78 62.05
N ALA A 4 22.96 14.44 61.45
CA ALA A 4 21.94 15.30 60.78
C ALA A 4 22.30 15.85 59.38
N ALA A 5 21.37 16.15 58.46
CA ALA A 5 19.98 16.54 58.65
C ALA A 5 19.08 16.19 57.44
N ARG A 6 17.80 15.93 57.74
CA ARG A 6 16.66 16.07 56.81
C ARG A 6 16.42 17.56 56.55
N THR A 7 16.01 17.90 55.32
CA THR A 7 15.20 19.10 55.10
C THR A 7 14.06 18.81 54.14
N THR A 8 12.87 18.92 54.71
CA THR A 8 11.54 18.88 54.10
C THR A 8 11.17 20.29 53.60
N ARG A 9 10.43 20.40 52.48
CA ARG A 9 9.47 21.47 52.09
C ARG A 9 9.00 21.11 50.66
N SER A 10 7.90 20.42 50.44
CA SER A 10 6.49 20.72 50.75
C SER A 10 5.98 22.01 50.10
N LEU A 11 4.89 21.81 49.34
CA LEU A 11 3.76 22.70 49.07
C LEU A 11 3.68 23.45 47.73
N LEU A 12 2.69 22.98 46.96
CA LEU A 12 1.63 23.78 46.33
C LEU A 12 2.02 24.67 45.14
N PHE A 13 1.83 24.15 43.93
CA PHE A 13 1.50 24.99 42.77
C PHE A 13 0.13 24.60 42.23
N VAL A 14 -0.88 25.17 42.90
CA VAL A 14 -2.10 25.79 42.37
C VAL A 14 -2.63 25.22 41.05
N SER A 15 -3.72 24.46 41.19
CA SER A 15 -4.65 24.07 40.15
C SER A 15 -5.32 25.30 39.53
N VAL A 16 -5.04 25.59 38.26
CA VAL A 16 -5.78 26.60 37.48
C VAL A 16 -6.91 25.88 36.73
N LEU A 17 -8.12 25.98 37.28
CA LEU A 17 -9.37 25.57 36.62
C LEU A 17 -9.76 26.64 35.59
N ILE A 18 -9.74 26.29 34.31
CA ILE A 18 -10.26 27.13 33.22
C ILE A 18 -11.64 26.57 32.82
N PRO A 19 -12.76 27.26 33.07
CA PRO A 19 -14.04 26.85 32.52
C PRO A 19 -14.24 27.52 31.16
N LEU A 20 -14.04 26.78 30.07
CA LEU A 20 -14.45 27.23 28.74
C LEU A 20 -15.89 26.73 28.48
N LEU A 21 -16.86 27.59 28.77
CA LEU A 21 -18.23 27.42 28.30
C LEU A 21 -18.27 27.65 26.79
N ALA A 22 -18.42 26.56 26.02
CA ALA A 22 -18.82 26.63 24.62
C ALA A 22 -20.26 26.08 24.52
N THR A 23 -21.21 27.00 24.38
CA THR A 23 -22.56 26.73 23.92
C THR A 23 -22.50 26.30 22.45
N LEU A 24 -22.81 25.03 22.17
CA LEU A 24 -23.12 24.59 20.82
C LEU A 24 -24.61 24.24 20.76
N GLY A 25 -25.32 25.04 19.97
CA GLY A 25 -26.73 24.87 19.69
C GLY A 25 -27.02 23.49 19.12
N ALA A 26 -28.19 22.99 19.50
CA ALA A 26 -28.84 21.90 18.80
C ALA A 26 -29.32 22.43 17.45
N ASP A 27 -28.79 21.88 16.37
CA ASP A 27 -29.50 21.76 15.10
C ASP A 27 -29.40 20.30 14.66
N GLY A 28 -30.58 19.70 14.52
CA GLY A 28 -30.73 18.33 14.10
C GLY A 28 -30.33 18.10 12.65
N VAL A 29 -30.18 16.82 12.33
CA VAL A 29 -30.74 16.09 11.18
C VAL A 29 -29.92 14.81 11.09
N GLY A 30 -30.61 13.69 11.29
CA GLY A 30 -30.05 12.36 11.08
C GLY A 30 -29.59 12.21 9.64
N GLY A 31 -28.29 12.07 9.47
CA GLY A 31 -27.64 11.61 8.25
C GLY A 31 -26.35 10.95 8.70
N GLY A 32 -26.31 9.61 8.68
CA GLY A 32 -25.11 8.83 8.95
C GLY A 32 -24.09 9.03 7.84
N SER A 33 -23.55 10.24 7.71
CA SER A 33 -22.38 10.53 6.91
C SER A 33 -21.21 9.96 7.68
N SER A 34 -20.79 8.75 7.33
CA SER A 34 -19.50 8.19 7.74
C SER A 34 -18.43 9.21 7.35
N ARG A 35 -18.04 10.08 8.29
CA ARG A 35 -16.97 11.05 8.08
C ARG A 35 -15.73 10.25 7.74
N CYS A 36 -15.12 10.55 6.60
CA CYS A 36 -13.86 9.94 6.21
C CYS A 36 -12.87 10.02 7.37
N PRO A 37 -12.14 8.93 7.69
CA PRO A 37 -11.07 9.03 8.66
C PRO A 37 -10.04 10.07 8.20
N LEU A 38 -9.48 10.81 9.15
CA LEU A 38 -8.37 11.72 8.88
C LEU A 38 -7.20 10.91 8.31
N VAL A 39 -6.87 11.14 7.04
CA VAL A 39 -5.79 10.42 6.36
C VAL A 39 -4.45 11.01 6.84
N PRO A 40 -3.55 10.20 7.46
CA PRO A 40 -2.26 10.69 7.91
C PRO A 40 -1.40 11.10 6.72
N SER A 41 -0.49 12.04 6.96
CA SER A 41 0.49 12.49 5.97
C SER A 41 1.91 12.18 6.44
N MET A 42 2.76 11.73 5.53
CA MET A 42 4.12 11.29 5.80
C MET A 42 5.04 11.66 4.63
N THR A 43 6.34 11.76 4.89
CA THR A 43 7.34 11.76 3.81
C THR A 43 7.45 10.36 3.20
N ALA A 44 7.96 10.25 1.97
CA ALA A 44 8.28 8.95 1.36
C ALA A 44 9.25 8.13 2.23
N GLN A 45 10.23 8.79 2.87
CA GLN A 45 11.18 8.13 3.77
C GLN A 45 10.48 7.45 4.94
N SER A 46 9.57 8.17 5.61
CA SER A 46 8.84 7.66 6.77
C SER A 46 7.86 6.56 6.38
N ALA A 47 7.12 6.73 5.28
CA ALA A 47 6.21 5.70 4.77
C ALA A 47 6.97 4.41 4.42
N CYS A 48 8.06 4.50 3.66
CA CYS A 48 8.87 3.33 3.32
C CYS A 48 9.50 2.66 4.54
N SER A 49 9.94 3.45 5.53
CA SER A 49 10.49 2.91 6.78
C SER A 49 9.44 2.16 7.60
N ALA A 50 8.20 2.64 7.62
CA ALA A 50 7.11 2.05 8.39
C ALA A 50 6.66 0.69 7.83
N VAL A 51 6.74 0.49 6.51
CA VAL A 51 6.13 -0.69 5.85
C VAL A 51 7.15 -1.70 5.34
N SER A 52 8.42 -1.33 5.21
CA SER A 52 9.44 -2.21 4.64
C SER A 52 10.17 -3.01 5.71
N GLY A 53 9.94 -4.32 5.75
CA GLY A 53 10.65 -5.23 6.65
C GLY A 53 12.07 -5.63 6.18
N THR A 54 12.45 -5.30 4.94
CA THR A 54 13.76 -5.65 4.37
C THR A 54 14.40 -4.47 3.65
N ARG A 55 15.74 -4.48 3.53
CA ARG A 55 16.49 -3.49 2.76
C ARG A 55 16.02 -3.42 1.31
N HIS A 56 15.81 -4.58 0.68
CA HIS A 56 15.36 -4.66 -0.72
C HIS A 56 14.01 -3.96 -0.94
N MET A 57 13.01 -4.25 -0.09
CA MET A 57 11.70 -3.61 -0.19
C MET A 57 11.76 -2.11 0.13
N ARG A 58 12.63 -1.69 1.05
CA ARG A 58 12.86 -0.27 1.35
C ARG A 58 13.42 0.48 0.15
N GLU A 59 14.41 -0.09 -0.52
CA GLU A 59 15.00 0.50 -1.73
C GLU A 59 14.00 0.53 -2.88
N LEU A 60 13.21 -0.53 -3.07
CA LEU A 60 12.12 -0.57 -4.04
C LEU A 60 11.11 0.55 -3.75
N CYS A 61 10.62 0.64 -2.51
CA CYS A 61 9.70 1.67 -2.07
C CYS A 61 10.22 3.08 -2.35
N LEU A 62 11.45 3.38 -1.95
CA LEU A 62 12.04 4.70 -2.17
C LEU A 62 12.21 5.01 -3.66
N ARG A 63 12.55 4.04 -4.50
CA ARG A 63 12.60 4.25 -5.96
C ARG A 63 11.21 4.53 -6.53
N THR A 64 10.21 3.73 -6.13
CA THR A 64 8.81 3.87 -6.58
C THR A 64 8.19 5.19 -6.15
N LEU A 65 8.54 5.72 -4.97
CA LEU A 65 8.00 7.01 -4.50
C LEU A 65 8.82 8.23 -4.96
N ARG A 66 10.12 8.07 -5.27
CA ARG A 66 10.97 9.16 -5.80
C ARG A 66 10.51 9.65 -7.18
N SER A 67 9.91 8.79 -8.00
CA SER A 67 9.27 9.22 -9.25
C SER A 67 8.07 10.15 -9.02
N GLY A 68 7.56 10.27 -7.77
CA GLY A 68 6.42 11.09 -7.41
C GLY A 68 6.67 12.24 -6.43
N ALA A 69 7.76 12.29 -5.67
CA ALA A 69 8.01 13.38 -4.72
C ALA A 69 9.46 13.46 -4.20
N GLY A 70 9.95 14.71 -4.05
CA GLY A 70 11.10 15.04 -3.20
C GLY A 70 10.80 14.90 -1.70
N ALA A 71 11.39 15.73 -0.83
CA ALA A 71 11.20 15.69 0.63
C ALA A 71 9.78 16.09 1.13
N ALA A 72 8.78 16.12 0.24
CA ALA A 72 7.43 16.57 0.55
C ALA A 72 6.70 15.60 1.49
N VAL A 73 5.90 16.18 2.40
CA VAL A 73 4.95 15.44 3.25
C VAL A 73 3.63 15.33 2.49
N LEU A 74 3.19 14.10 2.23
CA LEU A 74 2.01 13.80 1.41
C LEU A 74 1.06 12.85 2.15
N PRO A 75 -0.26 12.90 1.87
CA PRO A 75 -1.20 11.90 2.36
C PRO A 75 -0.77 10.48 1.99
N VAL A 76 -0.93 9.53 2.91
CA VAL A 76 -0.56 8.12 2.65
C VAL A 76 -1.32 7.50 1.47
N THR A 77 -2.53 7.99 1.17
CA THR A 77 -3.30 7.61 -0.02
C THR A 77 -2.58 7.96 -1.33
N ARG A 78 -1.82 9.07 -1.36
CA ARG A 78 -1.01 9.45 -2.52
C ARG A 78 0.19 8.52 -2.70
N HIS A 79 0.87 8.17 -1.62
CA HIS A 79 1.98 7.18 -1.67
C HIS A 79 1.47 5.81 -2.15
N ALA A 80 0.33 5.36 -1.60
CA ALA A 80 -0.33 4.13 -2.04
C ALA A 80 -0.71 4.20 -3.53
N ALA A 81 -1.29 5.30 -3.99
CA ALA A 81 -1.69 5.47 -5.40
C ALA A 81 -0.49 5.42 -6.34
N THR A 82 0.64 6.05 -5.97
CA THR A 82 1.89 5.97 -6.73
C THR A 82 2.39 4.53 -6.83
N ALA A 83 2.36 3.76 -5.74
CA ALA A 83 2.78 2.36 -5.77
C ALA A 83 1.84 1.46 -6.57
N VAL A 84 0.52 1.66 -6.45
CA VAL A 84 -0.48 0.95 -7.26
C VAL A 84 -0.27 1.22 -8.74
N ARG A 85 -0.03 2.47 -9.13
CA ARG A 85 0.28 2.83 -10.52
C ARG A 85 1.58 2.18 -10.99
N GLY A 86 2.63 2.22 -10.17
CA GLY A 86 3.88 1.51 -10.46
C GLY A 86 3.69 0.01 -10.67
N ALA A 87 2.82 -0.64 -9.90
CA ALA A 87 2.49 -2.05 -10.11
C ALA A 87 1.73 -2.28 -11.43
N LEU A 88 0.77 -1.43 -11.77
CA LEU A 88 0.02 -1.50 -13.05
C LEU A 88 0.94 -1.30 -14.26
N ASP A 89 1.89 -0.37 -14.18
CA ASP A 89 2.88 -0.12 -15.23
C ASP A 89 3.82 -1.32 -15.38
N SER A 90 4.26 -1.91 -14.27
CA SER A 90 5.09 -3.12 -14.25
C SER A 90 4.36 -4.30 -14.91
N TYR A 91 3.08 -4.51 -14.61
CA TYR A 91 2.26 -5.52 -15.26
C TYR A 91 2.16 -5.30 -16.77
N ALA A 92 1.92 -4.06 -17.21
CA ALA A 92 1.83 -3.74 -18.62
C ALA A 92 3.15 -4.02 -19.36
N ALA A 93 4.28 -3.66 -18.74
CA ALA A 93 5.61 -3.94 -19.29
C ALA A 93 5.89 -5.45 -19.37
N THR A 94 5.51 -6.23 -18.36
CA THR A 94 5.68 -7.68 -18.38
C THR A 94 4.78 -8.37 -19.40
N VAL A 95 3.51 -7.96 -19.52
CA VAL A 95 2.60 -8.49 -20.54
C VAL A 95 3.16 -8.21 -21.94
N ALA A 96 3.60 -6.98 -22.22
CA ALA A 96 4.21 -6.64 -23.50
C ALA A 96 5.47 -7.48 -23.80
N ALA A 97 6.34 -7.66 -22.80
CA ALA A 97 7.52 -8.51 -22.94
C ALA A 97 7.16 -9.99 -23.17
N ALA A 98 6.16 -10.51 -22.47
CA ALA A 98 5.69 -11.88 -22.63
C ALA A 98 5.12 -12.12 -24.03
N THR A 99 4.30 -11.18 -24.53
CA THR A 99 3.79 -11.22 -25.91
C THR A 99 4.94 -11.23 -26.92
N SER A 100 5.92 -10.34 -26.77
CA SER A 100 7.09 -10.32 -27.67
C SER A 100 7.90 -11.62 -27.66
N LEU A 101 8.03 -12.28 -26.50
CA LEU A 101 8.73 -13.57 -26.40
C LEU A 101 7.97 -14.70 -27.11
N LEU A 102 6.64 -14.70 -27.00
CA LEU A 102 5.78 -15.68 -27.67
C LEU A 102 5.80 -15.46 -29.20
N ASP A 103 5.58 -14.23 -29.64
CA ASP A 103 5.52 -13.88 -31.07
C ASP A 103 6.88 -14.07 -31.76
N GLY A 104 7.98 -13.80 -31.04
CA GLY A 104 9.34 -14.01 -31.53
C GLY A 104 9.81 -15.46 -31.51
N GLY A 105 8.99 -16.40 -31.02
CA GLY A 105 9.35 -17.83 -30.94
C GLY A 105 10.44 -18.15 -29.91
N ALA A 106 10.71 -17.24 -28.97
CA ALA A 106 11.74 -17.41 -27.94
C ALA A 106 11.35 -18.43 -26.85
N VAL A 107 10.09 -18.86 -26.82
CA VAL A 107 9.55 -19.88 -25.92
C VAL A 107 9.31 -21.15 -26.75
N PRO A 108 10.26 -22.10 -26.80
CA PRO A 108 10.17 -23.23 -27.73
C PRO A 108 9.19 -24.32 -27.26
N ALA A 109 9.08 -24.54 -25.95
CA ALA A 109 8.29 -25.62 -25.40
C ALA A 109 6.80 -25.25 -25.30
N ASP A 110 5.91 -26.06 -25.87
CA ASP A 110 4.46 -25.80 -25.85
C ASP A 110 3.89 -25.75 -24.43
N ALA A 111 4.43 -26.57 -23.53
CA ALA A 111 4.05 -26.53 -22.12
C ALA A 111 4.49 -25.23 -21.42
N GLU A 112 5.59 -24.60 -21.84
CA GLU A 112 5.99 -23.28 -21.35
C GLU A 112 5.10 -22.18 -21.95
N LYS A 113 4.76 -22.27 -23.25
CA LYS A 113 3.78 -21.35 -23.87
C LYS A 113 2.42 -21.40 -23.18
N ALA A 114 1.96 -22.59 -22.79
CA ALA A 114 0.74 -22.75 -22.00
C ALA A 114 0.85 -22.05 -20.64
N ALA A 115 1.98 -22.20 -19.94
CA ALA A 115 2.24 -21.50 -18.69
C ALA A 115 2.27 -19.97 -18.86
N PHE A 116 2.77 -19.46 -20.00
CA PHE A 116 2.66 -18.03 -20.35
C PHE A 116 1.19 -17.61 -20.49
N GLY A 117 0.36 -18.40 -21.19
CA GLY A 117 -1.07 -18.14 -21.34
C GLY A 117 -1.79 -18.03 -19.99
N ASP A 118 -1.55 -18.99 -19.10
CA ASP A 118 -2.10 -18.98 -17.74
C ASP A 118 -1.62 -17.77 -16.93
N CYS A 119 -0.33 -17.42 -17.07
CA CYS A 119 0.22 -16.20 -16.49
C CYS A 119 -0.51 -14.95 -16.99
N MET A 120 -0.78 -14.82 -18.30
CA MET A 120 -1.47 -13.65 -18.87
C MET A 120 -2.89 -13.51 -18.31
N VAL A 121 -3.61 -14.61 -18.09
CA VAL A 121 -4.90 -14.59 -17.38
C VAL A 121 -4.74 -14.06 -15.95
N GLY A 122 -3.69 -14.52 -15.23
CA GLY A 122 -3.32 -14.01 -13.91
C GLY A 122 -3.04 -12.51 -13.89
N TYR A 123 -2.26 -12.01 -14.85
CA TYR A 123 -1.98 -10.58 -15.03
C TYR A 123 -3.24 -9.77 -15.32
N GLY A 124 -4.13 -10.26 -16.19
CA GLY A 124 -5.40 -9.60 -16.49
C GLY A 124 -6.27 -9.43 -15.24
N ARG A 125 -6.40 -10.51 -14.44
CA ARG A 125 -7.12 -10.47 -13.16
C ARG A 125 -6.48 -9.51 -12.16
N ALA A 126 -5.14 -9.56 -12.03
CA ALA A 126 -4.40 -8.70 -11.13
C ALA A 126 -4.50 -7.22 -11.53
N ARG A 127 -4.41 -6.91 -12.82
CA ARG A 127 -4.60 -5.56 -13.37
C ARG A 127 -5.98 -5.03 -13.02
N GLY A 128 -7.04 -5.77 -13.32
CA GLY A 128 -8.41 -5.35 -13.01
C GLY A 128 -8.64 -5.12 -11.52
N ALA A 129 -8.04 -5.94 -10.65
CA ALA A 129 -8.13 -5.74 -9.20
C ALA A 129 -7.37 -4.50 -8.73
N MET A 130 -6.13 -4.29 -9.19
CA MET A 130 -5.31 -3.14 -8.81
C MET A 130 -5.85 -1.82 -9.40
N SER A 131 -6.53 -1.85 -10.54
CA SER A 131 -7.26 -0.69 -11.08
C SER A 131 -8.37 -0.24 -10.15
N ARG A 132 -9.16 -1.17 -9.60
CA ARG A 132 -10.18 -0.82 -8.58
C ARG A 132 -9.55 -0.20 -7.33
N VAL A 133 -8.41 -0.73 -6.87
CA VAL A 133 -7.64 -0.10 -5.77
C VAL A 133 -7.24 1.34 -6.12
N ALA A 134 -6.83 1.60 -7.36
CA ALA A 134 -6.49 2.96 -7.79
C ALA A 134 -7.71 3.88 -7.78
N ASP A 135 -8.87 3.40 -8.22
CA ASP A 135 -10.12 4.15 -8.23
C ASP A 135 -10.58 4.46 -6.80
N ASP A 136 -10.51 3.49 -5.88
CA ASP A 136 -10.83 3.66 -4.46
C ASP A 136 -9.92 4.71 -3.79
N LEU A 137 -8.63 4.72 -4.13
CA LEU A 137 -7.68 5.72 -3.64
C LEU A 137 -7.96 7.12 -4.22
N ALA A 138 -8.38 7.20 -5.48
CA ALA A 138 -8.77 8.45 -6.14
C ALA A 138 -10.05 9.04 -5.54
N ALA A 139 -10.98 8.18 -5.09
CA ALA A 139 -12.16 8.57 -4.33
C ALA A 139 -11.86 9.03 -2.89
N GLY A 140 -10.58 9.12 -2.51
CA GLY A 140 -10.14 9.62 -1.20
C GLY A 140 -10.06 8.57 -0.10
N GLY A 141 -10.27 7.28 -0.41
CA GLY A 141 -10.22 6.20 0.57
C GLY A 141 -11.38 6.23 1.59
N CYS A 142 -12.45 6.96 1.28
CA CYS A 142 -13.64 7.11 2.13
C CYS A 142 -14.72 6.08 1.78
N GLY A 143 -15.26 5.35 2.77
CA GLY A 143 -16.30 4.32 2.60
C GLY A 143 -15.84 2.97 3.18
N ASP A 144 -16.19 1.85 2.54
CA ASP A 144 -15.63 0.51 2.81
C ASP A 144 -14.11 0.40 2.50
N GLY A 145 -13.44 1.54 2.34
CA GLY A 145 -12.18 1.76 1.63
C GLY A 145 -11.05 0.84 2.06
N ALA A 146 -10.72 0.74 3.35
CA ALA A 146 -9.64 -0.15 3.79
C ALA A 146 -9.91 -1.64 3.46
N ALA A 147 -11.18 -2.07 3.53
CA ALA A 147 -11.57 -3.44 3.18
C ALA A 147 -11.55 -3.65 1.65
N GLY A 148 -12.03 -2.68 0.87
CA GLY A 148 -11.96 -2.67 -0.59
C GLY A 148 -10.53 -2.70 -1.12
N LEU A 149 -9.67 -1.82 -0.61
CA LEU A 149 -8.23 -1.80 -0.88
C LEU A 149 -7.62 -3.18 -0.58
N LYS A 150 -7.92 -3.75 0.59
CA LYS A 150 -7.43 -5.07 1.00
C LYS A 150 -7.89 -6.18 0.08
N ALA A 151 -9.17 -6.22 -0.28
CA ALA A 151 -9.68 -7.20 -1.23
C ALA A 151 -8.97 -7.06 -2.59
N GLY A 152 -8.80 -5.84 -3.07
CA GLY A 152 -8.15 -5.52 -4.35
C GLY A 152 -6.70 -5.95 -4.40
N TYR A 153 -5.84 -5.51 -3.48
CA TYR A 153 -4.43 -5.90 -3.50
C TYR A 153 -4.23 -7.39 -3.22
N THR A 154 -5.10 -8.02 -2.42
CA THR A 154 -5.04 -9.47 -2.17
C THR A 154 -5.36 -10.24 -3.44
N ALA A 155 -6.36 -9.81 -4.21
CA ALA A 155 -6.65 -10.39 -5.52
C ALA A 155 -5.50 -10.18 -6.52
N GLY A 156 -4.85 -9.01 -6.49
CA GLY A 156 -3.63 -8.73 -7.25
C GLY A 156 -2.51 -9.74 -6.95
N LEU A 157 -2.19 -9.93 -5.66
CA LEU A 157 -1.17 -10.88 -5.20
C LEU A 157 -1.50 -12.31 -5.59
N ARG A 158 -2.78 -12.73 -5.48
CA ARG A 158 -3.21 -14.07 -5.91
C ARG A 158 -2.95 -14.31 -7.40
N GLY A 159 -3.17 -13.31 -8.26
CA GLY A 159 -2.86 -13.40 -9.69
C GLY A 159 -1.36 -13.62 -9.93
N MET A 160 -0.52 -12.85 -9.23
CA MET A 160 0.94 -12.99 -9.33
C MET A 160 1.43 -14.35 -8.81
N ASP A 161 0.92 -14.79 -7.66
CA ASP A 161 1.23 -16.10 -7.07
C ASP A 161 0.78 -17.27 -7.95
N GLY A 162 -0.35 -17.12 -8.65
CA GLY A 162 -0.84 -18.08 -9.63
C GLY A 162 0.15 -18.27 -10.77
N CYS A 163 0.58 -17.18 -11.39
CA CYS A 163 1.60 -17.20 -12.44
C CYS A 163 2.92 -17.79 -11.92
N ARG A 164 3.40 -17.36 -10.75
CA ARG A 164 4.63 -17.91 -10.15
C ARG A 164 4.58 -19.42 -10.02
N ARG A 165 3.46 -19.98 -9.54
CA ARG A 165 3.28 -21.44 -9.40
C ARG A 165 3.32 -22.15 -10.75
N GLY A 166 2.66 -21.60 -11.77
CA GLY A 166 2.67 -22.16 -13.13
C GLY A 166 4.07 -22.19 -13.74
N LEU A 167 4.93 -21.24 -13.37
CA LEU A 167 6.31 -21.14 -13.86
C LEU A 167 7.35 -21.87 -13.01
N LEU A 168 6.98 -22.61 -11.96
CA LEU A 168 7.95 -23.33 -11.11
C LEU A 168 8.78 -24.38 -11.87
N ASN A 169 8.21 -24.95 -12.93
CA ASN A 169 8.92 -25.89 -13.81
C ASN A 169 9.84 -25.19 -14.84
N TYR A 170 9.79 -23.85 -14.91
CA TYR A 170 10.53 -23.04 -15.86
C TYR A 170 11.27 -21.87 -15.15
N PRO A 171 12.13 -22.14 -14.15
CA PRO A 171 12.78 -21.08 -13.37
C PRO A 171 13.77 -20.24 -14.17
N ALA A 172 14.28 -20.78 -15.29
CA ALA A 172 15.13 -20.06 -16.24
C ALA A 172 14.32 -19.17 -17.21
N SER A 173 13.00 -19.26 -17.20
CA SER A 173 12.14 -18.48 -18.08
C SER A 173 12.29 -16.98 -17.77
N PRO A 174 12.45 -16.12 -18.80
CA PRO A 174 12.45 -14.67 -18.61
C PRO A 174 11.18 -14.15 -17.93
N LEU A 175 10.04 -14.84 -18.08
CA LEU A 175 8.79 -14.45 -17.45
C LEU A 175 8.79 -14.72 -15.94
N TYR A 176 9.54 -15.71 -15.46
CA TYR A 176 9.62 -16.03 -14.02
C TYR A 176 10.22 -14.87 -13.22
N ALA A 177 11.36 -14.35 -13.67
CA ALA A 177 12.02 -13.22 -13.01
C ALA A 177 11.16 -11.95 -13.04
N ARG A 178 10.46 -11.70 -14.16
CA ARG A 178 9.54 -10.56 -14.31
C ARG A 178 8.35 -10.68 -13.36
N ASN A 179 7.74 -11.87 -13.26
CA ASN A 179 6.65 -12.11 -12.33
C ASN A 179 7.04 -11.91 -10.88
N LEU A 180 8.25 -12.29 -10.47
CA LEU A 180 8.76 -12.00 -9.13
C LEU A 180 8.89 -10.50 -8.87
N ALA A 181 9.39 -9.73 -9.84
CA ALA A 181 9.50 -8.28 -9.73
C ALA A 181 8.10 -7.63 -9.62
N ASP A 182 7.16 -8.05 -10.45
CA ASP A 182 5.78 -7.57 -10.44
C ASP A 182 5.08 -7.88 -9.12
N ARG A 183 5.25 -9.10 -8.60
CA ARG A 183 4.75 -9.49 -7.29
C ARG A 183 5.30 -8.60 -6.16
N ASN A 184 6.58 -8.25 -6.21
CA ASN A 184 7.17 -7.32 -5.23
C ASN A 184 6.58 -5.91 -5.34
N MET A 185 6.27 -5.45 -6.56
CA MET A 185 5.53 -4.19 -6.77
C MET A 185 4.10 -4.26 -6.23
N THR A 186 3.39 -5.36 -6.43
CA THR A 186 2.05 -5.58 -5.83
C THR A 186 2.12 -5.58 -4.30
N LEU A 187 3.12 -6.26 -3.74
CA LEU A 187 3.33 -6.32 -2.30
C LEU A 187 3.64 -4.94 -1.73
N LEU A 188 4.49 -4.16 -2.40
CA LEU A 188 4.77 -2.78 -2.03
C LEU A 188 3.47 -1.94 -2.02
N ALA A 189 2.64 -2.07 -3.05
CA ALA A 189 1.36 -1.38 -3.11
C ALA A 189 0.44 -1.79 -1.94
N ALA A 190 0.34 -3.09 -1.62
CA ALA A 190 -0.42 -3.59 -0.48
C ALA A 190 0.08 -3.01 0.86
N LEU A 191 1.40 -2.98 1.05
CA LEU A 191 2.07 -2.45 2.23
C LEU A 191 1.82 -0.94 2.41
N LEU A 192 1.82 -0.16 1.33
CA LEU A 192 1.49 1.27 1.42
C LEU A 192 -0.02 1.49 1.60
N CYS A 193 -0.88 0.66 1.00
CA CYS A 193 -2.32 0.70 1.24
C CYS A 193 -2.68 0.39 2.69
N SER A 194 -1.89 -0.42 3.42
CA SER A 194 -2.16 -0.71 4.83
C SER A 194 -1.93 0.48 5.76
N LEU A 195 -1.32 1.57 5.28
CA LEU A 195 -1.24 2.82 6.01
C LEU A 195 -2.54 3.65 5.95
N VAL A 196 -3.46 3.31 5.03
CA VAL A 196 -4.74 4.01 4.91
C VAL A 196 -5.66 3.55 6.06
N PRO A 197 -6.15 4.47 6.91
CA PRO A 197 -6.98 4.11 8.05
C PRO A 197 -8.30 3.47 7.63
N ALA A 198 -8.76 2.50 8.42
CA ALA A 198 -10.14 2.04 8.34
C ALA A 198 -11.10 3.12 8.89
N PRO A 199 -12.35 3.16 8.42
CA PRO A 199 -13.37 3.98 9.06
C PRO A 199 -13.59 3.54 10.52
N PRO A 200 -13.94 4.45 11.44
CA PRO A 200 -14.29 4.08 12.81
C PRO A 200 -15.50 3.15 12.82
N SER A 201 -15.46 2.11 13.65
CA SER A 201 -16.61 1.24 13.91
C SER A 201 -17.73 2.07 14.55
N ALA A 202 -18.96 1.94 14.03
CA ALA A 202 -20.15 2.55 14.63
C ALA A 202 -20.52 1.89 15.96
#